data_AF-A0AAF0CTJ8-F1
#
_entry.id   AF-A0AAF0CTJ8-F1
#
_cell.length_a   1.000
_cell.length_b   1.000
_cell.length_c   1.000
_cell.angle_alpha   90.00
_cell.angle_beta   90.00
_cell.angle_gamma   90.00
#
_symmetry.space_group_name_H-M   'P 1'
#
loop_
_entity.id
_entity.type
_entity.pdbx_description
1 polymer ?
#
loop_
_entity_poly.entity_id
_entity_poly.type
_entity_poly.pdbx_seq_one_letter_code
_entity_poly.pdbx_strand_id
1 'polypeptide(L)'
;MEWRAKISSGLGIGSFIYLALIYFNGSTTVTNKTITMVFLISIFAGVTTSIFEVEKISFLLSLLIHYTATTLFVCILYIANYSVQSLANLILSIAVVYFVTYIVIIFQNKLIARDLNNYLKKIKRDKS
;
A
#
# COMPACT_ATOMS: atom_id res chain seq x y z
N MET A 1 -3.37 -6.58 -19.60
CA MET A 1 -1.95 -6.14 -19.42
C MET A 1 -1.75 -5.40 -18.09
N GLU A 2 -2.72 -4.62 -17.62
CA GLU A 2 -2.60 -3.81 -16.40
C GLU A 2 -2.33 -4.62 -15.12
N TRP A 3 -2.86 -5.84 -14.99
CA TRP A 3 -2.83 -6.57 -13.73
C TRP A 3 -1.43 -7.13 -13.45
N ARG A 4 -0.69 -7.48 -14.52
CA ARG A 4 0.72 -7.88 -14.46
C ARG A 4 1.61 -6.73 -14.00
N ALA A 5 1.32 -5.52 -14.46
CA ALA A 5 2.07 -4.33 -14.07
C ALA A 5 1.86 -4.01 -12.57
N LYS A 6 0.61 -4.08 -12.09
CA LYS A 6 0.28 -3.88 -10.66
C LYS A 6 0.89 -4.93 -9.74
N ILE A 7 0.90 -6.19 -10.18
CA ILE A 7 1.57 -7.28 -9.44
C ILE A 7 3.08 -7.03 -9.41
N SER A 8 3.69 -6.66 -10.54
CA SER A 8 5.13 -6.38 -10.63
C SER A 8 5.53 -5.18 -9.76
N SER A 9 4.78 -4.09 -9.79
CA SER A 9 5.04 -2.92 -8.94
C SER A 9 4.82 -3.22 -7.47
N GLY A 10 3.74 -3.94 -7.11
CA GLY A 10 3.48 -4.40 -5.75
C GLY A 10 4.61 -5.27 -5.20
N LEU A 11 5.04 -6.27 -5.99
CA LEU A 11 6.20 -7.12 -5.68
C LEU A 11 7.47 -6.30 -5.49
N GLY A 12 7.79 -5.40 -6.44
CA GLY A 12 8.98 -4.57 -6.37
C GLY A 12 9.03 -3.70 -5.11
N ILE A 13 7.92 -3.02 -4.78
CA ILE A 13 7.82 -2.15 -3.61
C ILE A 13 7.92 -2.97 -2.32
N GLY A 14 7.16 -4.07 -2.19
CA GLY A 14 7.14 -4.87 -0.97
C GLY A 14 8.47 -5.58 -0.71
N SER A 15 9.11 -6.13 -1.74
CA SER A 15 10.45 -6.71 -1.63
C SER A 15 11.53 -5.68 -1.29
N PHE A 16 11.46 -4.48 -1.89
CA PHE A 16 12.39 -3.40 -1.58
C PHE A 16 12.29 -2.96 -0.12
N ILE A 17 11.06 -2.72 0.38
CA ILE A 17 10.84 -2.33 1.78
C ILE A 17 11.35 -3.42 2.74
N TYR A 18 11.06 -4.68 2.44
CA TYR A 18 11.52 -5.80 3.28
C TYR A 18 13.06 -5.89 3.34
N LEU A 19 13.74 -5.75 2.20
CA LEU A 19 15.20 -5.74 2.15
C LEU A 19 15.80 -4.53 2.88
N ALA A 20 15.20 -3.35 2.73
CA ALA A 20 15.61 -2.17 3.47
C ALA A 20 15.47 -2.37 4.99
N LEU A 21 14.35 -2.96 5.44
CA LEU A 21 14.15 -3.29 6.85
C LEU A 21 15.22 -4.25 7.37
N ILE A 22 15.56 -5.30 6.61
CA ILE A 22 16.65 -6.22 6.99
C ILE A 22 17.97 -5.46 7.12
N TYR A 23 18.29 -4.63 6.13
CA TYR A 23 19.52 -3.84 6.09
C TYR A 23 19.66 -2.91 7.30
N PHE A 24 18.60 -2.17 7.65
CA PHE A 24 18.64 -1.23 8.77
C PHE A 24 18.53 -1.90 10.15
N ASN A 25 17.83 -3.04 10.27
CA ASN A 25 17.70 -3.75 11.54
C ASN A 25 18.89 -4.68 11.83
N GLY A 26 19.86 -4.81 10.91
CA GLY A 26 21.02 -5.69 11.08
C GLY A 26 20.66 -7.17 11.23
N SER A 27 19.46 -7.57 10.80
CA SER A 27 19.02 -8.97 10.89
C SER A 27 19.78 -9.80 9.87
N THR A 28 20.47 -10.85 10.32
CA THR A 28 21.26 -11.73 9.45
C THR A 28 20.51 -12.99 9.04
N THR A 29 19.32 -13.23 9.61
CA THR A 29 18.55 -14.44 9.38
C THR A 29 17.29 -14.16 8.57
N VAL A 30 17.37 -14.49 7.27
CA VAL A 30 16.22 -14.47 6.36
C VAL A 30 15.73 -15.90 6.16
N THR A 31 14.48 -16.18 6.52
CA THR A 31 13.89 -17.51 6.32
C THR A 31 13.06 -17.55 5.03
N ASN A 32 13.04 -18.72 4.37
CA ASN A 32 12.17 -18.96 3.21
C ASN A 32 10.70 -18.63 3.52
N LYS A 33 10.27 -18.90 4.75
CA LYS A 33 8.91 -18.62 5.24
C LYS A 33 8.59 -17.13 5.20
N THR A 34 9.51 -16.29 5.68
CA THR A 34 9.36 -14.82 5.69
C THR A 34 9.36 -14.26 4.27
N ILE A 35 10.24 -14.75 3.39
CA ILE A 35 10.30 -14.34 1.98
C ILE A 35 8.96 -14.64 1.28
N THR A 36 8.46 -15.87 1.42
CA THR A 36 7.19 -16.28 0.80
C THR A 36 6.02 -15.44 1.30
N MET A 37 5.97 -15.11 2.59
CA MET A 37 4.96 -14.19 3.12
C MET A 37 5.01 -12.81 2.48
N VAL A 38 6.20 -12.22 2.39
CA VAL A 38 6.37 -10.89 1.78
C VAL A 38 5.89 -10.90 0.34
N PHE A 39 6.20 -11.94 -0.44
CA PHE A 39 5.71 -12.06 -1.80
C PHE A 39 4.17 -12.19 -1.86
N LEU A 40 3.57 -13.06 -1.04
CA LEU A 40 2.12 -13.22 -1.01
C LEU A 40 1.40 -11.92 -0.65
N ILE A 41 1.88 -11.22 0.38
CA ILE A 41 1.33 -9.93 0.82
C ILE A 41 1.47 -8.89 -0.29
N SER A 42 2.63 -8.84 -0.96
CA SER A 42 2.90 -7.87 -2.02
C SER A 42 2.04 -8.08 -3.26
N ILE A 43 1.85 -9.34 -3.68
CA ILE A 43 0.96 -9.70 -4.78
C ILE A 43 -0.47 -9.33 -4.43
N PHE A 44 -0.93 -9.70 -3.23
CA PHE A 44 -2.29 -9.41 -2.78
C PHE A 44 -2.55 -7.90 -2.70
N ALA A 45 -1.63 -7.13 -2.12
CA ALA A 45 -1.71 -5.69 -2.07
C ALA A 45 -1.77 -5.08 -3.48
N GLY A 46 -0.89 -5.49 -4.39
CA GLY A 46 -0.90 -5.03 -5.78
C GLY A 46 -2.19 -5.35 -6.51
N VAL A 47 -2.76 -6.55 -6.35
CA VAL A 47 -4.06 -6.90 -6.98
C VAL A 47 -5.20 -6.05 -6.41
N THR A 48 -5.28 -5.95 -5.08
CA THR A 48 -6.35 -5.23 -4.38
C THR A 48 -6.31 -3.72 -4.60
N THR A 49 -5.19 -3.13 -5.04
CA THR A 49 -5.19 -1.72 -5.48
C THR A 49 -6.11 -1.44 -6.66
N SER A 50 -6.54 -2.45 -7.43
CA SER A 50 -7.53 -2.27 -8.50
C SER A 50 -8.89 -1.75 -7.98
N ILE A 51 -9.18 -1.88 -6.68
CA ILE A 51 -10.38 -1.33 -6.04
C ILE A 51 -10.42 0.22 -6.14
N PHE A 52 -9.26 0.88 -6.24
CA PHE A 52 -9.19 2.33 -6.37
C PHE A 52 -9.55 2.85 -7.77
N GLU A 53 -9.58 1.98 -8.79
CA GLU A 53 -9.98 2.35 -10.15
C GLU A 53 -11.49 2.29 -10.36
N VAL A 54 -12.24 1.78 -9.37
CA VAL A 54 -13.70 1.69 -9.46
C VAL A 54 -14.30 3.08 -9.22
N GLU A 55 -14.69 3.76 -10.30
CA GLU A 55 -15.23 5.13 -10.28
C GLU A 55 -16.47 5.31 -9.38
N LYS A 56 -17.22 4.22 -9.13
CA LYS A 56 -18.43 4.25 -8.29
C LYS A 56 -18.15 4.35 -6.79
N ILE A 57 -16.91 4.12 -6.36
CA ILE A 57 -16.54 4.04 -4.94
C ILE A 57 -15.75 5.30 -4.57
N SER A 58 -16.11 5.94 -3.45
CA SER A 58 -15.34 7.08 -2.97
C SER A 58 -13.93 6.64 -2.56
N PHE A 59 -12.94 7.51 -2.75
CA PHE A 59 -11.55 7.21 -2.39
C PHE A 59 -11.41 6.71 -0.93
N LEU A 60 -12.14 7.32 0.01
CA LEU A 60 -12.14 6.92 1.42
C LEU A 60 -12.70 5.51 1.62
N LEU A 61 -13.77 5.15 0.90
CA LEU A 61 -14.36 3.82 1.00
C LEU A 61 -13.46 2.75 0.35
N SER A 62 -12.87 3.03 -0.81
CA SER A 62 -11.86 2.14 -1.43
C SER A 62 -10.67 1.91 -0.50
N LEU A 63 -10.22 2.97 0.19
CA LEU A 63 -9.15 2.87 1.17
C LEU A 63 -9.52 1.98 2.36
N LEU A 64 -10.72 2.14 2.91
CA LEU A 64 -11.21 1.30 4.02
C LEU A 64 -11.32 -0.17 3.62
N ILE A 65 -11.85 -0.45 2.42
CA ILE A 65 -11.96 -1.82 1.90
C ILE A 65 -10.57 -2.42 1.72
N HIS A 66 -9.66 -1.70 1.06
CA HIS A 66 -8.30 -2.16 0.81
C HIS A 66 -7.52 -2.38 2.13
N TYR A 67 -7.65 -1.47 3.10
CA TYR A 67 -7.07 -1.62 4.43
C TYR A 67 -7.59 -2.88 5.13
N THR A 68 -8.91 -3.07 5.14
CA THR A 68 -9.54 -4.20 5.83
C THR A 68 -9.15 -5.53 5.17
N ALA A 69 -9.18 -5.60 3.84
CA ALA A 69 -8.81 -6.79 3.09
C ALA A 69 -7.33 -7.16 3.28
N THR A 70 -6.42 -6.19 3.16
CA THR A 70 -4.97 -6.41 3.35
C THR A 70 -4.66 -6.80 4.79
N THR A 71 -5.27 -6.14 5.77
CA THR A 71 -5.08 -6.47 7.20
C THR A 71 -5.57 -7.88 7.51
N LEU A 72 -6.77 -8.27 7.05
CA LEU A 72 -7.29 -9.62 7.22
C LEU A 72 -6.37 -10.67 6.59
N PHE A 73 -5.89 -10.41 5.37
CA PHE A 73 -4.98 -11.32 4.67
C PHE A 73 -3.66 -11.50 5.42
N VAL A 74 -3.06 -10.41 5.90
CA VAL A 74 -1.83 -10.45 6.70
C VAL A 74 -2.05 -11.19 8.02
N CYS A 75 -3.17 -10.95 8.71
CA CYS A 75 -3.52 -11.67 9.95
C CYS A 75 -3.69 -13.17 9.72
N ILE A 76 -4.38 -13.58 8.66
CA ILE A 76 -4.55 -15.00 8.29
C ILE A 76 -3.19 -15.65 8.06
N LEU A 77 -2.33 -15.01 7.25
CA LEU A 77 -0.98 -15.51 7.00
C LEU A 77 -0.17 -15.59 8.30
N TYR A 78 -0.25 -14.58 9.17
CA TYR A 78 0.49 -14.55 10.42
C TYR A 78 0.07 -15.67 11.38
N ILE A 79 -1.24 -15.86 11.61
CA ILE A 79 -1.76 -16.91 12.50
C ILE A 79 -1.41 -18.31 11.97
N ALA A 80 -1.43 -18.51 10.65
CA ALA A 80 -1.05 -19.79 10.05
C ALA A 80 0.44 -20.15 10.25
N ASN A 81 1.27 -19.20 10.67
CA ASN A 81 2.73 -19.33 10.60
C ASN A 81 3.48 -18.91 11.89
N TYR A 82 2.85 -18.15 12.78
CA TYR A 82 3.43 -17.64 14.03
C TYR A 82 2.43 -17.74 15.18
N SER A 83 2.91 -17.65 16.42
CA SER A 83 2.04 -17.66 17.60
C SER A 83 1.25 -16.36 17.74
N VAL A 84 0.03 -16.45 18.29
CA VAL A 84 -0.94 -15.34 18.41
C VAL A 84 -0.46 -14.22 19.36
N GLN A 85 0.62 -14.46 20.09
CA GLN A 85 1.08 -13.64 21.21
C GLN A 85 1.55 -12.22 20.81
N SER A 86 1.76 -11.95 19.50
CA SER A 86 2.14 -10.63 18.99
C SER A 86 1.17 -10.04 17.95
N LEU A 87 -0.08 -10.54 17.89
CA LEU A 87 -1.07 -10.06 16.91
C LEU A 87 -1.39 -8.57 17.08
N ALA A 88 -1.42 -8.07 18.33
CA ALA A 88 -1.67 -6.66 18.61
C ALA A 88 -0.58 -5.74 18.04
N ASN A 89 0.70 -6.12 18.20
CA ASN A 89 1.83 -5.36 17.65
C ASN A 89 1.83 -5.38 16.13
N LEU A 90 1.43 -6.49 15.51
CA LEU A 90 1.27 -6.61 14.07
C LEU A 90 0.19 -5.64 13.56
N ILE A 91 -1.00 -5.65 14.17
CA ILE A 91 -2.11 -4.76 13.79
C ILE A 91 -1.70 -3.30 13.97
N LEU A 92 -1.04 -2.95 15.08
CA LEU A 92 -0.55 -1.59 15.33
C LEU A 92 0.47 -1.16 14.25
N SER A 93 1.39 -2.05 13.87
CA SER A 93 2.39 -1.78 12.83
C SER A 93 1.72 -1.53 11.47
N ILE A 94 0.73 -2.36 11.11
CA ILE A 94 -0.06 -2.18 9.88
C ILE A 94 -0.80 -0.83 9.91
N ALA A 95 -1.43 -0.49 11.04
CA ALA A 95 -2.14 0.77 11.21
C ALA A 95 -1.20 1.99 11.05
N VAL A 96 0.02 1.94 11.61
CA VAL A 96 1.02 3.01 11.46
C VAL A 96 1.44 3.18 10.01
N VAL A 97 1.74 2.08 9.30
CA VAL A 97 2.11 2.14 7.87
C VAL A 97 1.00 2.76 7.03
N TYR A 98 -0.25 2.37 7.29
CA TYR A 98 -1.41 2.96 6.59
C TYR A 98 -1.62 4.42 6.94
N PHE A 99 -1.45 4.81 8.21
CA PHE A 99 -1.57 6.19 8.64
C PHE A 99 -0.54 7.10 7.95
N VAL A 100 0.72 6.67 7.90
CA VAL A 100 1.79 7.39 7.20
C VAL A 100 1.50 7.49 5.70
N THR A 101 1.09 6.39 5.07
CA THR A 101 0.75 6.36 3.64
C THR A 101 -0.42 7.30 3.33
N TYR A 102 -1.44 7.33 4.18
CA TYR A 102 -2.60 8.20 4.04
C TYR A 102 -2.22 9.69 4.07
N ILE A 103 -1.32 10.08 4.99
CA ILE A 103 -0.80 11.44 5.06
C ILE A 103 -0.11 11.82 3.73
N VAL A 104 0.76 10.95 3.22
CA VAL A 104 1.46 11.17 1.95
C VAL A 104 0.47 11.39 0.80
N ILE A 105 -0.59 10.56 0.71
CA ILE A 105 -1.60 10.69 -0.33
C ILE A 105 -2.39 11.99 -0.22
N ILE A 106 -2.74 12.46 0.99
CA ILE A 106 -3.39 13.76 1.18
C ILE A 106 -2.51 14.89 0.63
N PHE A 107 -1.22 14.89 0.95
CA PHE A 107 -0.30 15.90 0.45
C PHE A 107 -0.19 15.85 -1.07
N GLN A 108 -0.06 14.66 -1.65
CA GLN A 108 0.02 14.47 -3.09
C GLN A 108 -1.26 14.97 -3.79
N ASN A 109 -2.44 14.62 -3.28
CA ASN A 109 -3.72 15.09 -3.81
C ASN A 109 -3.85 16.62 -3.74
N LYS A 110 -3.36 17.25 -2.66
CA LYS A 110 -3.35 18.71 -2.53
C LYS A 110 -2.44 19.38 -3.56
N LEU A 111 -1.29 18.77 -3.88
CA LEU A 111 -0.39 19.26 -4.93
C LEU A 111 -1.05 19.13 -6.31
N ILE A 112 -1.60 17.95 -6.62
CA ILE A 112 -2.30 17.71 -7.89
C ILE A 112 -3.47 18.68 -8.08
N ALA A 113 -4.27 18.92 -7.04
CA ALA A 113 -5.37 19.88 -7.10
C ALA A 113 -4.90 21.32 -7.36
N ARG A 114 -3.76 21.73 -6.77
CA ARG A 114 -3.15 23.03 -7.04
C ARG A 114 -2.68 23.14 -8.48
N ASP A 115 -2.03 22.12 -9.01
CA ASP A 115 -1.56 22.09 -10.39
C ASP A 115 -2.75 22.13 -11.36
N LEU A 116 -3.79 21.33 -11.12
CA LEU A 116 -5.01 21.34 -11.94
C LEU A 116 -5.65 22.73 -11.98
N ASN A 117 -5.75 23.40 -10.82
CA ASN A 117 -6.30 24.75 -10.74
C ASN A 117 -5.43 25.78 -11.48
N ASN A 118 -4.10 25.62 -11.44
CA ASN A 118 -3.18 26.47 -12.21
C ASN A 118 -3.29 26.25 -13.72
N TYR A 119 -3.45 25.00 -14.18
CA TYR A 119 -3.70 24.68 -15.59
C TYR A 119 -5.02 25.28 -16.08
N LEU A 120 -6.11 25.14 -15.31
CA LEU A 120 -7.41 25.72 -15.64
C LEU A 120 -7.34 27.26 -15.74
N LYS A 121 -6.59 27.92 -14.85
CA LYS A 121 -6.36 29.37 -14.91
C LYS A 121 -5.60 29.80 -16.17
N LYS A 122 -4.59 29.04 -16.60
CA LYS A 122 -3.85 29.33 -17.85
C LYS A 122 -4.77 29.22 -19.07
N ILE A 123 -5.55 28.15 -19.18
CA ILE A 123 -6.50 27.96 -20.30
C ILE A 123 -7.53 29.08 -20.36
N LYS A 124 -8.03 29.53 -19.21
CA LYS A 124 -8.99 30.65 -19.14
C LYS A 124 -8.39 31.98 -19.59
N ARG A 125 -7.09 32.19 -19.35
CA ARG A 125 -6.36 33.41 -19.72
C ARG A 125 -5.99 33.44 -21.21
N ASP A 126 -5.68 32.31 -21.83
CA ASP A 126 -5.38 32.23 -23.28
C ASP A 126 -6.63 32.31 -24.17
N LYS A 127 -7.83 32.13 -23.60
CA LYS A 127 -9.12 32.27 -24.29
C LYS A 127 -9.74 33.68 -24.18
N SER A 128 -9.11 34.60 -23.45
CA SER A 128 -9.55 36.00 -23.25
C SER A 128 -8.65 36.96 -24.02
#